data_AF-A0A165P639-F1
#
_entry.id   AF-A0A165P639-F1
#
_cell.length_a   1.000
_cell.length_b   1.000
_cell.length_c   1.000
_cell.angle_alpha   90.00
_cell.angle_beta   90.00
_cell.angle_gamma   90.00
#
_symmetry.space_group_name_H-M   'P 1'
#
loop_
_entity.id
_entity.type
_entity.pdbx_description
1 polymer ?
#
loop_
_entity_poly.entity_id
_entity_poly.type
_entity_poly.pdbx_seq_one_letter_code
_entity_poly.pdbx_strand_id
1 'polypeptide(L)'
;QVHLPNGQLAQSAWKELECSNPNARVCHNGHIFVAEVLYFMKLDEALDHCPPCPPCAMVRRYSDPNTVLSQLSYGTLFSCLAGGPDDVLVIDIKSILSVVAMVPH
;
A
#
# COMPACT_ATOMS: atom_id res chain seq x y z
N GLN A 1 -1.31 13.04 1.36
CA GLN A 1 -2.34 12.65 2.34
C GLN A 1 -3.65 12.48 1.59
N VAL A 2 -4.27 11.32 1.70
CA VAL A 2 -5.48 10.94 0.99
C VAL A 2 -6.47 10.36 1.99
N HIS A 3 -7.72 10.78 1.91
CA HIS A 3 -8.80 10.21 2.69
C HIS A 3 -9.32 8.97 1.97
N LEU A 4 -9.21 7.82 2.62
CA LEU A 4 -9.68 6.56 2.09
C LEU A 4 -11.21 6.47 2.24
N PRO A 5 -11.88 5.65 1.40
CA PRO A 5 -13.33 5.45 1.47
C PRO A 5 -13.79 4.85 2.80
N ASN A 6 -12.89 4.20 3.55
CA ASN A 6 -13.14 3.62 4.86
C ASN A 6 -13.04 4.65 6.03
N GLY A 7 -12.85 5.94 5.74
CA GLY A 7 -12.69 6.98 6.75
C GLY A 7 -11.27 7.10 7.32
N GLN A 8 -10.35 6.23 6.93
CA GLN A 8 -8.95 6.32 7.35
C GLN A 8 -8.20 7.33 6.50
N LEU A 9 -7.15 7.86 7.11
CA LEU A 9 -6.29 8.83 6.49
C LEU A 9 -4.98 8.17 6.08
N ALA A 10 -4.77 7.98 4.79
CA ALA A 10 -3.53 7.44 4.25
C ALA A 10 -2.55 8.60 3.97
N GLN A 11 -1.42 8.62 4.66
CA GLN A 11 -0.33 9.54 4.36
C GLN A 11 0.70 8.82 3.46
N SER A 12 1.54 9.56 2.74
CA SER A 12 2.59 8.98 1.90
C SER A 12 3.93 9.15 2.61
N ALA A 13 4.83 8.18 2.43
CA ALA A 13 6.20 8.18 2.95
C ALA A 13 6.91 9.55 2.87
N TRP A 14 6.74 10.27 1.75
CA TRP A 14 7.41 11.56 1.54
C TRP A 14 7.06 12.67 2.55
N LYS A 15 5.91 12.61 3.23
CA LYS A 15 5.53 13.63 4.24
C LYS A 15 6.02 13.27 5.65
N GLU A 16 6.55 12.06 5.85
CA GLU A 16 7.09 11.56 7.10
C GLU A 16 8.57 11.22 6.92
N LEU A 17 9.43 12.23 6.85
CA LEU A 17 10.88 11.99 6.91
C LEU A 17 11.33 11.45 8.29
N GLU A 18 10.41 11.27 9.25
CA GLU A 18 10.71 10.89 10.64
C GLU A 18 9.78 9.82 11.25
N CYS A 19 8.79 9.27 10.52
CA CYS A 19 7.93 8.18 11.04
C CYS A 19 7.66 7.15 9.94
N SER A 20 7.72 5.88 10.34
CA SER A 20 7.68 4.68 9.48
C SER A 20 6.70 4.81 8.31
N ASN A 21 7.18 4.47 7.10
CA ASN A 21 6.39 4.49 5.87
C ASN A 21 5.03 3.78 6.09
N PRO A 22 3.90 4.42 5.72
CA PRO A 22 2.58 3.87 5.98
C PRO A 22 2.37 2.61 5.13
N ASN A 23 2.00 1.53 5.81
CA ASN A 23 1.69 0.26 5.17
C ASN A 23 0.19 0.19 4.89
N ALA A 24 -0.20 -0.47 3.81
CA ALA A 24 -1.56 -0.53 3.33
C ALA A 24 -1.95 -1.98 2.99
N ARG A 25 -3.14 -2.38 3.41
CA ARG A 25 -3.84 -3.54 2.87
C ARG A 25 -4.52 -3.11 1.58
N VAL A 26 -4.16 -3.75 0.49
CA VAL A 26 -4.58 -3.43 -0.87
C VAL A 26 -5.38 -4.61 -1.42
N CYS A 27 -6.50 -4.34 -2.08
CA CYS A 27 -7.21 -5.29 -2.92
C CYS A 27 -7.05 -4.87 -4.37
N HIS A 28 -6.21 -5.58 -5.12
CA HIS A 28 -5.98 -5.31 -6.53
C HIS A 28 -6.29 -6.57 -7.34
N ASN A 29 -7.13 -6.44 -8.37
CA ASN A 29 -7.58 -7.55 -9.23
C ASN A 29 -8.15 -8.76 -8.45
N GLY A 30 -8.83 -8.52 -7.32
CA GLY A 30 -9.41 -9.56 -6.47
C GLY A 30 -8.42 -10.24 -5.50
N HIS A 31 -7.14 -9.85 -5.50
CA HIS A 31 -6.13 -10.36 -4.60
C HIS A 31 -5.83 -9.33 -3.50
N ILE A 32 -5.85 -9.79 -2.24
CA ILE A 32 -5.54 -8.96 -1.07
C ILE A 32 -4.08 -9.18 -0.66
N PHE A 33 -3.30 -8.11 -0.60
CA PHE A 33 -1.92 -8.14 -0.11
C PHE A 33 -1.62 -6.91 0.74
N VAL A 34 -0.49 -6.97 1.46
CA VAL A 34 0.05 -5.82 2.20
C VAL A 34 1.14 -5.18 1.33
N ALA A 35 1.16 -3.87 1.27
CA ALA A 35 2.18 -3.11 0.55
C ALA A 35 2.54 -1.83 1.31
N GLU A 36 3.78 -1.41 1.19
CA GLU A 36 4.26 -0.12 1.68
C GLU A 36 3.91 0.96 0.65
N VAL A 37 3.30 2.06 1.09
CA VAL A 37 2.96 3.18 0.19
C VAL A 37 4.16 4.10 0.03
N LEU A 38 4.76 4.10 -1.15
CA LEU A 38 5.90 4.95 -1.47
C LEU A 38 5.43 6.37 -1.81
N TYR A 39 4.49 6.49 -2.76
CA TYR A 39 4.04 7.78 -3.28
C TYR A 39 2.55 7.78 -3.60
N PHE A 40 1.88 8.89 -3.31
CA PHE A 40 0.60 9.20 -3.94
C PHE A 40 0.83 10.12 -5.13
N MET A 41 0.18 9.80 -6.25
CA MET A 41 0.32 10.53 -7.49
C MET A 41 -1.08 10.85 -8.02
N LYS A 42 -1.29 12.11 -8.39
CA LYS A 42 -2.46 12.54 -9.16
C LYS A 42 -1.92 13.16 -10.44
N LEU A 43 -2.46 12.75 -11.58
CA LEU A 43 -2.13 13.38 -12.84
C LEU A 43 -2.80 14.75 -12.91
N ASP A 44 -2.06 15.75 -13.40
CA ASP A 44 -2.59 17.10 -13.56
C ASP A 44 -3.62 17.12 -14.70
N GLU A 45 -4.84 17.54 -14.38
CA GLU A 45 -5.97 17.60 -15.30
C GLU A 45 -5.81 18.73 -16.34
N ALA A 46 -4.82 19.60 -16.18
CA ALA A 46 -4.46 20.65 -17.13
C ALA A 46 -3.51 20.18 -18.25
N LEU A 47 -3.06 18.91 -18.25
CA LEU A 47 -2.32 18.36 -19.39
C LEU A 47 -3.28 18.13 -20.57
N ASP A 48 -3.04 18.86 -21.66
CA ASP A 48 -3.79 18.73 -22.90
C ASP A 48 -3.67 17.28 -23.45
N HIS A 49 -4.78 16.74 -23.95
CA HIS A 49 -4.91 15.37 -24.46
C HIS A 49 -4.68 14.19 -23.49
N CYS A 50 -4.63 14.39 -22.17
CA CYS A 50 -4.51 13.26 -21.25
C CYS A 50 -5.88 12.63 -20.92
N PRO A 51 -6.06 11.30 -21.06
CA PRO A 51 -7.26 10.65 -20.57
C PRO A 51 -7.38 10.84 -19.05
N PRO A 52 -8.62 10.89 -18.50
CA PRO A 52 -8.82 11.03 -17.06
C PRO A 52 -8.17 9.88 -16.32
N CYS A 53 -7.01 10.14 -15.70
CA CYS A 53 -6.32 9.18 -14.87
C CYS A 53 -6.82 9.31 -13.42
N PRO A 54 -7.37 8.23 -12.82
CA PRO A 54 -7.73 8.26 -11.42
C PRO A 54 -6.48 8.49 -10.55
N PRO A 55 -6.64 9.02 -9.34
CA PRO A 55 -5.52 9.19 -8.43
C PRO A 55 -4.94 7.81 -8.07
N CYS A 56 -3.63 7.67 -8.18
CA CYS A 56 -2.90 6.42 -8.04
C CYS A 56 -1.92 6.46 -6.86
N ALA A 57 -1.54 5.29 -6.37
CA ALA A 57 -0.45 5.11 -5.42
C ALA A 57 0.61 4.18 -6.01
N MET A 58 1.88 4.57 -5.86
CA MET A 58 3.01 3.68 -6.06
C MET A 58 3.25 2.96 -4.74
N VAL A 59 3.20 1.64 -4.78
CA VAL A 59 3.35 0.80 -3.59
C VAL A 59 4.38 -0.28 -3.84
N ARG A 60 5.09 -0.68 -2.79
CA ARG A 60 6.00 -1.82 -2.79
C ARG A 60 5.33 -2.99 -2.06
N ARG A 61 5.04 -4.06 -2.77
CA ARG A 61 4.33 -5.22 -2.20
C ARG A 61 5.25 -5.97 -1.22
N TYR A 62 4.70 -6.35 -0.07
CA TYR A 62 5.33 -7.33 0.81
C TYR A 62 5.12 -8.74 0.27
N SER A 63 6.03 -9.66 0.61
CA SER A 63 5.86 -11.07 0.28
C SER A 63 4.56 -11.62 0.85
N ASP A 64 4.11 -12.74 0.31
CA ASP A 64 3.02 -13.49 0.94
C ASP A 64 3.41 -13.89 2.38
N PRO A 65 2.42 -13.98 3.30
CA PRO A 65 2.68 -14.28 4.70
C PRO A 65 3.35 -15.65 4.86
N ASN A 66 4.34 -15.72 5.75
CA ASN A 66 5.00 -16.98 6.07
C ASN A 66 3.98 -17.95 6.68
N THR A 67 3.69 -19.03 5.96
CA THR A 67 2.66 -20.01 6.31
C THR A 67 2.98 -20.74 7.62
N VAL A 68 4.25 -20.96 7.95
CA VAL A 68 4.67 -21.63 9.19
C VAL A 68 4.38 -20.74 10.39
N LEU A 69 4.76 -19.45 10.33
CA LEU A 69 4.48 -18.50 11.42
C LEU A 69 2.98 -18.22 11.57
N SER A 70 2.25 -18.18 10.45
CA SER A 70 0.79 -18.06 10.46
C SER A 70 0.15 -19.25 11.17
N GLN A 71 0.57 -20.49 10.87
CA GLN A 71 0.07 -21.69 11.55
C GLN A 71 0.43 -21.71 13.04
N LEU A 72 1.67 -21.40 13.39
CA LEU A 72 2.14 -21.38 14.78
C LEU A 72 1.43 -20.31 15.64
N SER A 73 1.00 -19.21 15.01
CA SER A 73 0.26 -18.14 15.67
C SER A 73 -1.27 -18.28 15.58
N TYR A 74 -1.78 -19.41 15.06
CA TYR A 74 -3.22 -19.61 14.79
C TYR A 74 -3.83 -18.49 13.93
N GLY A 75 -3.08 -17.96 12.97
CA GLY A 75 -3.49 -16.87 12.09
C GLY A 75 -3.46 -15.48 12.72
N THR A 76 -2.94 -15.35 13.95
CA THR A 76 -2.86 -14.07 14.66
C THR A 76 -1.75 -13.16 14.11
N LEU A 77 -0.66 -13.75 13.60
CA LEU A 77 0.52 -13.01 13.15
C LEU A 77 0.71 -13.13 11.63
N PHE A 78 0.72 -11.98 10.96
CA PHE A 78 1.11 -11.84 9.56
C PHE A 78 2.58 -11.39 9.49
N SER A 79 3.49 -12.33 9.27
CA SER A 79 4.91 -12.04 9.02
C SER A 79 5.17 -12.12 7.51
N CYS A 80 5.66 -11.02 6.96
CA CYS A 80 5.99 -10.86 5.56
C CYS A 80 7.38 -10.24 5.43
N LEU A 81 8.08 -10.56 4.35
CA LEU A 81 9.34 -9.92 3.98
C LEU A 81 9.06 -8.67 3.16
N ALA A 82 9.86 -7.62 3.36
CA ALA A 82 9.82 -6.44 2.51
C ALA A 82 10.13 -6.84 1.05
N GLY A 83 9.31 -6.35 0.12
CA GLY A 83 9.52 -6.58 -1.30
C GLY A 83 10.82 -5.95 -1.81
N GLY A 84 11.31 -6.49 -2.92
CA GLY A 84 12.44 -5.95 -3.65
C GLY A 84 12.05 -4.74 -4.52
N PRO A 85 13.02 -4.22 -5.31
CA PRO A 85 12.77 -3.14 -6.27
C PRO A 85 11.82 -3.56 -7.40
N ASP A 86 11.78 -4.85 -7.75
CA ASP A 86 10.88 -5.40 -8.76
C ASP A 86 9.44 -5.63 -8.26
N ASP A 87 9.20 -5.52 -6.95
CA ASP A 87 7.87 -5.66 -6.32
C ASP A 87 7.11 -4.33 -6.23
N VAL A 88 7.52 -3.33 -7.01
CA VAL A 88 6.88 -2.02 -7.05
C VAL A 88 5.80 -1.99 -8.12
N LEU A 89 4.61 -1.58 -7.72
CA LEU A 89 3.44 -1.51 -8.60
C LEU A 89 2.64 -0.22 -8.38
N VAL A 90 1.86 0.15 -9.40
CA VAL A 90 0.94 1.29 -9.35
C VAL A 90 -0.47 0.76 -9.18
N ILE A 91 -1.17 1.25 -8.16
CA ILE A 91 -2.57 0.90 -7.87
C ILE A 91 -3.46 2.15 -7.92
N ASP A 92 -4.74 1.96 -8.24
CA ASP A 92 -5.75 2.97 -7.93
C ASP A 92 -5.85 3.10 -6.40
N ILE A 93 -5.86 4.33 -5.87
CA ILE A 93 -5.96 4.57 -4.43
C ILE A 93 -7.24 3.95 -3.84
N LYS A 94 -8.32 3.84 -4.61
CA LYS A 94 -9.57 3.18 -4.20
C LYS A 94 -9.39 1.67 -3.94
N SER A 95 -8.29 1.08 -4.41
CA SER A 95 -7.91 -0.30 -4.13
C SER A 95 -7.35 -0.48 -2.71
N ILE A 96 -7.01 0.60 -2.02
CA ILE A 96 -6.53 0.55 -0.63
C ILE A 96 -7.73 0.33 0.30
N LEU A 97 -7.75 -0.84 0.93
CA LEU A 97 -8.80 -1.24 1.86
C LEU A 97 -8.61 -0.66 3.26
N SER A 98 -7.36 -0.57 3.72
CA SER A 98 -7.00 -0.05 5.04
C SER A 98 -5.53 0.32 5.11
N VAL A 99 -5.18 1.31 5.91
CA VAL A 99 -3.81 1.53 6.37
C VAL A 99 -3.56 0.59 7.56
N VAL A 100 -2.38 0.00 7.63
CA VAL A 100 -1.91 -0.87 8.70
C VAL A 100 -0.53 -0.44 9.17
N ALA A 101 -0.20 -0.71 10.43
CA ALA A 101 1.16 -0.58 10.92
C ALA A 101 1.84 -1.95 10.81
N MET A 102 3.00 -2.00 10.16
CA MET A 102 3.85 -3.19 10.15
C MET A 102 5.02 -2.94 11.09
N VAL A 103 5.30 -3.89 11.97
CA VAL A 103 6.46 -3.83 12.86
C VAL A 103 7.62 -4.59 12.20
N PRO A 104 8.75 -3.92 11.92
CA PRO A 104 9.93 -4.60 11.40
C PRO A 104 10.46 -5.58 12.45
N HIS A 105 10.84 -6.77 12.00
CA HIS A 105 11.40 -7.84 12.80
C HIS A 105 12.77 -8.23 12.26
#